data_AF-D5U9L1-F1
#
_entry.id   AF-D5U9L1-F1
#
_cell.length_a   1.000
_cell.length_b   1.000
_cell.length_c   1.000
_cell.angle_alpha   90.00
_cell.angle_beta   90.00
_cell.angle_gamma   90.00
#
_symmetry.space_group_name_H-M   'P 1'
#
loop_
_entity.id
_entity.type
_entity.pdbx_description
1 polymer ?
#
loop_
_entity_poly.entity_id
_entity_poly.type
_entity_poly.pdbx_seq_one_letter_code
_entity_poly.pdbx_strand_id
1 'polypeptide(L)'
;MALSKPNEYKEVSARQSEETVYAEDINQIISNIEKIKGGQANEAPISNIKELKERVDGLTNGSTSSADKIAFNNDNANLDFSDGYDFPPIKNQLSDNYNISLVTDYYLNSLSHIDNAEEVYDLVLEKSTDKYVLKGTLIYNNNNNTSSNLIFNIISIQKKGEEKNKDIIYITNELSQFIYQYANASDNEIVIEGEEKLKYNFALVFGSPMFVIGKQDSSSFEAKEYTININIEISVNNIRNYQDFIFIQGTNDTVSFIKANNKNEKIVFQGNTKSKVGNTIFIIFNIFMLENYLDIKTDKNDSYYIEANDMITSNKNKPIKYYIRKSVIDGTELSEKYSNINMTLGYLEIKHTDDTDIEKDEILSFNLTAQKNVDVEKIEKEKNLQNAIEILNDKFNSLIILLGINNSNFEIASSILGSPILDNKVKDCSNLSLVKNADNSYSLKGNIEIYEDANTSSKMIIKTAKEIEADIKNIVPVIMTDNFIIMILVFENYLYINMQKSSETAVTNEHFDNIKLIDSKIVLFNNEIINKMSPTKVSEDFGIVYEEGKYKIKGQLIFASGESNFSFYTNSGIIDFFEDNTEYDISTNEGSLKAVYHHNNGFMCSLEFRGTAGTAYNIDWILPKQI
;
A
#
# COMPACT_ATOMS: atom_id res chain seq x y z
N MET A 1 -48.63 23.55 -27.62
CA MET A 1 -48.82 24.93 -27.10
C MET A 1 -47.69 25.22 -26.13
N ALA A 2 -46.96 26.31 -26.33
CA ALA A 2 -45.87 26.74 -25.46
C ALA A 2 -46.43 27.56 -24.29
N LEU A 3 -46.00 27.29 -23.06
CA LEU A 3 -46.37 28.09 -21.87
C LEU A 3 -45.51 29.37 -21.82
N SER A 4 -46.17 30.51 -21.79
CA SER A 4 -45.58 31.86 -21.72
C SER A 4 -45.11 32.22 -20.31
N LYS A 5 -43.99 32.96 -20.19
CA LYS A 5 -43.44 33.46 -18.92
C LYS A 5 -44.36 34.53 -18.26
N PRO A 6 -44.41 34.62 -16.92
CA PRO A 6 -45.16 35.68 -16.22
C PRO A 6 -44.49 37.06 -16.31
N ASN A 7 -45.31 38.11 -16.28
CA ASN A 7 -44.98 39.52 -16.57
C ASN A 7 -44.69 40.41 -15.33
N GLU A 8 -44.64 39.89 -14.11
CA GLU A 8 -44.34 40.71 -12.92
C GLU A 8 -43.46 39.94 -11.92
N TYR A 9 -42.32 40.54 -11.58
CA TYR A 9 -41.47 40.13 -10.45
C TYR A 9 -41.77 41.06 -9.26
N LYS A 10 -42.17 40.50 -8.12
CA LYS A 10 -42.15 41.21 -6.83
C LYS A 10 -40.84 40.90 -6.12
N GLU A 11 -40.00 41.92 -5.96
CA GLU A 11 -38.86 41.84 -5.04
C GLU A 11 -39.36 41.77 -3.59
N VAL A 12 -38.86 40.79 -2.84
CA VAL A 12 -39.04 40.71 -1.38
C VAL A 12 -37.69 40.94 -0.74
N SER A 13 -37.62 41.92 0.15
CA SER A 13 -36.38 42.37 0.80
C SER A 13 -35.83 41.29 1.75
N ALA A 14 -34.55 40.94 1.59
CA ALA A 14 -33.84 40.05 2.50
C ALA A 14 -33.65 40.72 3.88
N ARG A 15 -34.23 40.14 4.92
CA ARG A 15 -33.81 40.39 6.31
C ARG A 15 -32.93 39.22 6.73
N GLN A 16 -31.62 39.38 6.61
CA GLN A 16 -30.65 38.53 7.30
C GLN A 16 -30.24 39.21 8.62
N SER A 17 -30.42 38.51 9.73
CA SER A 17 -29.64 38.73 10.96
C SER A 17 -29.18 37.41 11.58
N GLU A 18 -29.09 36.34 10.79
CA GLU A 18 -28.64 35.02 11.23
C GLU A 18 -27.55 34.55 10.26
N GLU A 19 -26.39 34.11 10.79
CA GLU A 19 -25.39 33.40 9.99
C GLU A 19 -25.96 32.04 9.61
N THR A 20 -26.51 31.94 8.40
CA THR A 20 -27.08 30.70 7.86
C THR A 20 -26.00 29.90 7.12
N VAL A 21 -25.84 28.63 7.48
CA VAL A 21 -25.02 27.65 6.75
C VAL A 21 -25.96 26.66 6.04
N TYR A 22 -25.80 26.51 4.72
CA TYR A 22 -26.60 25.60 3.91
C TYR A 22 -26.04 24.17 3.99
N ALA A 23 -26.90 23.16 3.84
CA ALA A 23 -26.50 21.76 3.67
C ALA A 23 -26.43 21.41 2.16
N GLU A 24 -25.49 20.55 1.75
CA GLU A 24 -25.33 20.12 0.35
C GLU A 24 -25.57 18.62 0.19
N ASP A 25 -26.18 18.23 -0.94
CA ASP A 25 -26.35 16.84 -1.39
C ASP A 25 -25.08 16.33 -2.11
N ILE A 26 -24.76 15.04 -1.93
CA ILE A 26 -23.65 14.35 -2.59
C ILE A 26 -23.77 14.38 -4.13
N ASN A 27 -24.99 14.34 -4.68
CA ASN A 27 -25.20 14.43 -6.13
C ASN A 27 -24.82 15.83 -6.68
N GLN A 28 -24.99 16.87 -5.86
CA GLN A 28 -24.61 18.24 -6.20
C GLN A 28 -23.09 18.44 -6.17
N ILE A 29 -22.39 17.73 -5.28
CA ILE A 29 -20.92 17.70 -5.20
C ILE A 29 -20.32 17.02 -6.43
N ILE A 30 -20.89 15.88 -6.87
CA ILE A 30 -20.48 15.20 -8.11
C ILE A 30 -20.60 16.15 -9.31
N SER A 31 -21.71 16.88 -9.43
CA SER A 31 -21.92 17.87 -10.48
C SER A 31 -20.93 19.06 -10.43
N ASN A 32 -20.50 19.47 -9.24
CA ASN A 32 -19.55 20.56 -9.07
C ASN A 32 -18.10 20.13 -9.35
N ILE A 33 -17.72 18.88 -9.03
CA ILE A 33 -16.44 18.27 -9.42
C ILE A 33 -16.29 18.22 -10.94
N GLU A 34 -17.39 17.97 -11.67
CA GLU A 34 -17.40 18.01 -13.14
C GLU A 34 -17.18 19.42 -13.70
N LYS A 35 -17.67 20.48 -13.03
CA LYS A 35 -17.45 21.88 -13.42
C LYS A 35 -16.02 22.37 -13.13
N ILE A 36 -15.39 21.88 -12.06
CA ILE A 36 -14.04 22.28 -11.63
C ILE A 36 -12.95 21.72 -12.57
N LYS A 37 -13.22 20.64 -13.33
CA LYS A 37 -12.27 20.01 -14.26
C LYS A 37 -12.01 20.77 -15.59
N GLY A 38 -12.54 21.99 -15.75
CA GLY A 38 -11.89 23.04 -16.54
C GLY A 38 -11.54 22.76 -18.03
N GLY A 39 -12.45 22.25 -18.85
CA GLY A 39 -12.21 22.14 -20.31
C GLY A 39 -12.75 23.36 -21.11
N GLN A 40 -11.90 24.06 -21.87
CA GLN A 40 -12.32 25.06 -22.85
C GLN A 40 -12.85 24.44 -24.15
N ALA A 41 -13.65 25.24 -24.88
CA ALA A 41 -14.54 24.84 -25.97
C ALA A 41 -13.92 24.21 -27.24
N ASN A 42 -12.60 23.99 -27.33
CA ASN A 42 -11.95 23.53 -28.56
C ASN A 42 -10.93 22.38 -28.39
N GLU A 43 -10.97 21.64 -27.28
CA GLU A 43 -10.32 20.32 -27.22
C GLU A 43 -11.31 19.22 -27.62
N ALA A 44 -10.82 18.24 -28.39
CA ALA A 44 -11.57 17.22 -29.10
C ALA A 44 -12.65 16.50 -28.24
N PRO A 45 -13.75 16.03 -28.86
CA PRO A 45 -15.06 16.00 -28.24
C PRO A 45 -15.15 15.00 -27.09
N ILE A 46 -15.65 15.50 -25.96
CA ILE A 46 -16.24 14.75 -24.84
C ILE A 46 -17.56 14.12 -25.32
N SER A 47 -17.47 13.19 -26.28
CA SER A 47 -18.56 12.29 -26.66
C SER A 47 -18.13 10.90 -26.25
N ASN A 48 -18.37 10.54 -24.99
CA ASN A 48 -18.52 9.13 -24.67
C ASN A 48 -19.19 8.89 -23.32
N ILE A 49 -18.91 9.64 -22.26
CA ILE A 49 -19.46 9.28 -20.93
C ILE A 49 -20.97 9.55 -20.85
N LYS A 50 -21.46 10.67 -21.38
CA LYS A 50 -22.88 11.00 -21.37
C LYS A 50 -23.69 10.11 -22.33
N GLU A 51 -23.14 9.81 -23.50
CA GLU A 51 -23.75 8.90 -24.50
C GLU A 51 -23.73 7.43 -24.03
N LEU A 52 -22.67 7.00 -23.33
CA LEU A 52 -22.61 5.69 -22.69
C LEU A 52 -23.60 5.61 -21.53
N LYS A 53 -23.72 6.67 -20.72
CA LYS A 53 -24.68 6.73 -19.62
C LYS A 53 -26.13 6.73 -20.10
N GLU A 54 -26.49 7.54 -21.10
CA GLU A 54 -27.84 7.52 -21.71
C GLU A 54 -28.16 6.18 -22.39
N ARG A 55 -27.17 5.47 -22.95
CA ARG A 55 -27.35 4.10 -23.46
C ARG A 55 -27.51 3.07 -22.35
N VAL A 56 -26.80 3.20 -21.23
CA VAL A 56 -26.92 2.32 -20.06
C VAL A 56 -28.24 2.55 -19.33
N ASP A 57 -28.67 3.80 -19.19
CA ASP A 57 -29.94 4.20 -18.57
C ASP A 57 -31.13 3.83 -19.49
N GLY A 58 -30.97 3.89 -20.81
CA GLY A 58 -31.96 3.43 -21.79
C GLY A 58 -32.13 1.90 -21.87
N LEU A 59 -31.13 1.13 -21.39
CA LEU A 59 -31.18 -0.33 -21.28
C LEU A 59 -31.74 -0.80 -19.93
N THR A 60 -31.77 0.08 -18.92
CA THR A 60 -32.26 -0.21 -17.57
C THR A 60 -33.59 0.49 -17.32
N ASN A 61 -34.69 -0.10 -17.78
CA ASN A 61 -36.03 0.25 -17.28
C ASN A 61 -36.15 -0.14 -15.78
N GLY A 62 -35.53 0.64 -14.90
CA GLY A 62 -35.79 0.66 -13.46
C GLY A 62 -35.32 -0.55 -12.65
N SER A 63 -34.29 -1.29 -13.05
CA SER A 63 -33.72 -2.35 -12.20
C SER A 63 -32.20 -2.26 -12.08
N THR A 64 -31.73 -2.14 -10.85
CA THR A 64 -30.33 -2.24 -10.44
C THR A 64 -29.77 -3.60 -10.83
N SER A 65 -28.68 -3.57 -11.60
CA SER A 65 -27.92 -4.76 -11.98
C SER A 65 -26.48 -4.58 -11.55
N SER A 66 -25.99 -5.52 -10.75
CA SER A 66 -24.57 -5.82 -10.64
C SER A 66 -23.99 -6.18 -12.01
N ALA A 67 -22.67 -6.05 -12.16
CA ALA A 67 -21.93 -6.35 -13.38
C ALA A 67 -22.27 -7.75 -13.96
N ASP A 68 -22.64 -8.69 -13.08
CA ASP A 68 -23.04 -10.07 -13.33
C ASP A 68 -24.32 -10.25 -14.18
N LYS A 69 -25.04 -9.16 -14.56
CA LYS A 69 -26.24 -9.24 -15.44
C LYS A 69 -26.06 -8.66 -16.85
N ILE A 70 -24.87 -8.14 -17.19
CA ILE A 70 -24.57 -7.69 -18.55
C ILE A 70 -23.84 -8.82 -19.29
N ALA A 71 -24.55 -9.55 -20.14
CA ALA A 71 -23.96 -10.54 -21.03
C ALA A 71 -23.49 -9.86 -22.33
N PHE A 72 -22.18 -9.75 -22.53
CA PHE A 72 -21.62 -9.33 -23.81
C PHE A 72 -21.66 -10.48 -24.82
N ASN A 73 -22.22 -10.23 -26.02
CA ASN A 73 -22.11 -11.17 -27.13
C ASN A 73 -20.68 -11.12 -27.67
N ASN A 74 -19.89 -12.13 -27.31
CA ASN A 74 -18.50 -12.29 -27.70
C ASN A 74 -18.31 -13.07 -29.03
N ASP A 75 -19.40 -13.45 -29.72
CA ASP A 75 -19.36 -14.31 -30.90
C ASP A 75 -18.58 -13.69 -32.08
N ASN A 76 -18.39 -12.36 -32.07
CA ASN A 76 -17.63 -11.62 -33.08
C ASN A 76 -16.36 -10.94 -32.55
N ALA A 77 -16.02 -11.15 -31.28
CA ALA A 77 -14.75 -10.66 -30.72
C ALA A 77 -13.64 -11.60 -31.20
N ASN A 78 -13.08 -11.31 -32.37
CA ASN A 78 -11.95 -12.04 -32.95
C ASN A 78 -10.64 -11.67 -32.23
N LEU A 79 -10.63 -11.82 -30.92
CA LEU A 79 -9.47 -11.63 -30.06
C LEU A 79 -8.79 -12.99 -29.91
N ASP A 80 -7.78 -13.22 -30.75
CA ASP A 80 -6.89 -14.37 -30.63
C ASP A 80 -6.01 -14.20 -29.37
N PHE A 81 -6.56 -14.57 -28.22
CA PHE A 81 -5.78 -14.79 -27.00
C PHE A 81 -5.32 -16.25 -26.97
N SER A 82 -4.37 -16.55 -27.85
CA SER A 82 -3.66 -17.83 -27.84
C SER A 82 -3.11 -18.12 -26.44
N ASP A 83 -3.42 -19.33 -25.96
CA ASP A 83 -3.22 -19.81 -24.59
C ASP A 83 -1.82 -19.56 -24.03
N GLY A 84 -1.73 -18.69 -23.03
CA GLY A 84 -0.49 -18.41 -22.31
C GLY A 84 -0.75 -17.79 -20.95
N TYR A 85 -0.92 -18.63 -19.94
CA TYR A 85 -0.89 -18.22 -18.53
C TYR A 85 0.46 -17.55 -18.21
N ASP A 86 0.45 -16.25 -17.92
CA ASP A 86 1.61 -15.57 -17.33
C ASP A 86 1.54 -15.73 -15.81
N PHE A 87 2.08 -16.83 -15.29
CA PHE A 87 2.58 -16.83 -13.91
C PHE A 87 3.52 -15.62 -13.79
N PRO A 88 3.46 -14.79 -12.72
CA PRO A 88 4.44 -13.73 -12.59
C PRO A 88 5.83 -14.38 -12.66
N PRO A 89 6.69 -13.99 -13.62
CA PRO A 89 8.07 -14.45 -13.61
C PRO A 89 8.67 -14.05 -12.26
N ILE A 90 9.72 -14.74 -11.79
CA ILE A 90 10.48 -14.31 -10.62
C ILE A 90 11.06 -12.92 -10.95
N LYS A 91 10.27 -11.87 -10.74
CA LYS A 91 10.59 -10.47 -11.02
C LYS A 91 10.75 -9.82 -9.67
N ASN A 92 11.94 -9.36 -9.37
CA ASN A 92 12.11 -8.49 -8.23
C ASN A 92 11.67 -7.08 -8.64
N GLN A 93 11.20 -6.30 -7.68
CA GLN A 93 11.02 -4.88 -7.92
C GLN A 93 12.41 -4.23 -7.87
N LEU A 94 12.95 -3.92 -9.05
CA LEU A 94 14.20 -3.17 -9.15
C LEU A 94 14.04 -1.79 -8.50
N SER A 95 15.07 -1.35 -7.78
CA SER A 95 15.06 -0.01 -7.18
C SER A 95 15.12 1.04 -8.27
N ASP A 96 14.44 2.17 -8.06
CA ASP A 96 14.54 3.30 -9.01
C ASP A 96 15.92 3.97 -8.96
N ASN A 97 16.74 3.69 -7.93
CA ASN A 97 18.07 4.26 -7.77
C ASN A 97 19.00 3.33 -6.97
N TYR A 98 20.21 3.14 -7.50
CA TYR A 98 21.31 2.45 -6.83
C TYR A 98 22.53 3.37 -6.76
N ASN A 99 23.13 3.51 -5.58
CA ASN A 99 24.46 4.07 -5.42
C ASN A 99 25.48 2.92 -5.32
N ILE A 100 26.51 2.96 -6.16
CA ILE A 100 27.51 1.91 -6.31
C ILE A 100 28.86 2.52 -5.94
N SER A 101 29.42 2.09 -4.82
CA SER A 101 30.73 2.57 -4.36
C SER A 101 31.83 1.62 -4.84
N LEU A 102 32.92 2.18 -5.35
CA LEU A 102 34.01 1.45 -5.97
C LEU A 102 35.38 2.08 -5.71
N VAL A 103 36.42 1.24 -5.79
CA VAL A 103 37.83 1.60 -5.60
C VAL A 103 38.66 1.06 -6.77
N THR A 104 39.75 1.72 -7.12
CA THR A 104 40.66 1.18 -8.14
C THR A 104 41.37 -0.08 -7.61
N ASP A 105 41.73 -0.99 -8.51
CA ASP A 105 42.52 -2.18 -8.18
C ASP A 105 43.88 -1.84 -7.56
N TYR A 106 44.55 -0.80 -8.06
CA TYR A 106 45.79 -0.30 -7.48
C TYR A 106 45.62 0.16 -6.03
N TYR A 107 44.58 0.97 -5.76
CA TYR A 107 44.32 1.47 -4.42
C TYR A 107 43.94 0.34 -3.46
N LEU A 108 43.05 -0.56 -3.90
CA LEU A 108 42.71 -1.79 -3.17
C LEU A 108 43.95 -2.58 -2.79
N ASN A 109 44.95 -2.64 -3.68
CA ASN A 109 46.21 -3.34 -3.42
C ASN A 109 47.05 -2.72 -2.28
N SER A 110 46.89 -1.43 -2.00
CA SER A 110 47.59 -0.72 -0.94
C SER A 110 46.92 -0.75 0.44
N LEU A 111 45.64 -1.14 0.51
CA LEU A 111 44.86 -1.12 1.76
C LEU A 111 45.18 -2.29 2.69
N SER A 112 45.15 -2.04 4.00
CA SER A 112 45.16 -3.07 5.04
C SER A 112 43.78 -3.72 5.25
N HIS A 113 42.71 -2.94 5.03
CA HIS A 113 41.32 -3.37 5.12
C HIS A 113 40.47 -2.51 4.18
N ILE A 114 39.42 -3.08 3.59
CA ILE A 114 38.61 -2.35 2.60
C ILE A 114 37.82 -1.18 3.20
N ASP A 115 37.45 -1.26 4.48
CA ASP A 115 36.81 -0.15 5.18
C ASP A 115 37.74 1.06 5.39
N ASN A 116 39.05 0.88 5.21
CA ASN A 116 40.03 1.96 5.28
C ASN A 116 40.18 2.67 3.92
N ALA A 117 39.32 2.38 2.94
CA ALA A 117 39.35 3.06 1.66
C ALA A 117 38.94 4.53 1.82
N GLU A 118 39.89 5.44 1.62
CA GLU A 118 39.68 6.89 1.59
C GLU A 118 39.32 7.37 0.18
N GLU A 119 39.89 6.74 -0.86
CA GLU A 119 39.56 7.03 -2.27
C GLU A 119 38.44 6.12 -2.77
N VAL A 120 37.21 6.54 -2.51
CA VAL A 120 35.99 5.86 -2.98
C VAL A 120 35.30 6.71 -4.05
N TYR A 121 35.03 6.09 -5.18
CA TYR A 121 34.21 6.67 -6.25
C TYR A 121 32.79 6.16 -6.14
N ASP A 122 31.82 6.99 -6.51
CA ASP A 122 30.41 6.59 -6.56
C ASP A 122 29.88 6.68 -7.99
N LEU A 123 29.27 5.60 -8.45
CA LEU A 123 28.40 5.60 -9.61
C LEU A 123 26.95 5.51 -9.18
N VAL A 124 26.08 6.17 -9.94
CA VAL A 124 24.64 6.15 -9.70
C VAL A 124 23.96 5.46 -10.87
N LEU A 125 23.16 4.44 -10.58
CA LEU A 125 22.29 3.80 -11.55
C LEU A 125 20.84 4.23 -11.28
N GLU A 126 20.30 5.06 -12.14
CA GLU A 126 18.96 5.64 -11.99
C GLU A 126 17.99 5.12 -13.04
N LYS A 127 16.76 4.85 -12.62
CA LYS A 127 15.67 4.51 -13.51
C LYS A 127 15.07 5.76 -14.14
N SER A 128 14.82 5.66 -15.44
CA SER A 128 13.96 6.52 -16.25
C SER A 128 12.77 5.71 -16.78
N THR A 129 11.89 6.33 -17.57
CA THR A 129 10.64 5.73 -18.04
C THR A 129 10.83 4.36 -18.71
N ASP A 130 11.84 4.22 -19.56
CA ASP A 130 12.09 3.05 -20.42
C ASP A 130 13.54 2.54 -20.38
N LYS A 131 14.37 3.09 -19.49
CA LYS A 131 15.79 2.76 -19.36
C LYS A 131 16.32 3.00 -17.97
N TYR A 132 17.47 2.43 -17.67
CA TYR A 132 18.33 2.80 -16.55
C TYR A 132 19.56 3.53 -17.08
N VAL A 133 20.05 4.50 -16.34
CA VAL A 133 21.23 5.29 -16.70
C VAL A 133 22.27 5.14 -15.61
N LEU A 134 23.41 4.53 -15.94
CA LEU A 134 24.59 4.47 -15.07
C LEU A 134 25.42 5.73 -15.32
N LYS A 135 25.63 6.54 -14.30
CA LYS A 135 26.32 7.83 -14.42
C LYS A 135 27.32 8.08 -13.31
N GLY A 136 28.35 8.85 -13.63
CA GLY A 136 29.33 9.38 -12.68
C GLY A 136 30.68 9.63 -13.32
N THR A 137 31.64 10.08 -12.52
CA THR A 137 33.00 10.40 -12.98
C THR A 137 34.00 9.62 -12.15
N LEU A 138 34.89 8.90 -12.83
CA LEU A 138 35.94 8.10 -12.21
C LEU A 138 37.31 8.65 -12.57
N ILE A 139 38.28 8.42 -11.69
CA ILE A 139 39.70 8.67 -11.97
C ILE A 139 40.44 7.33 -11.87
N TYR A 140 41.27 7.03 -12.85
CA TYR A 140 42.10 5.83 -12.87
C TYR A 140 43.54 6.20 -13.19
N ASN A 141 44.45 5.94 -12.24
CA ASN A 141 45.87 6.14 -12.47
C ASN A 141 46.52 4.86 -13.03
N ASN A 142 46.71 4.82 -14.35
CA ASN A 142 47.38 3.70 -15.00
C ASN A 142 48.90 3.91 -14.95
N ASN A 143 49.57 3.40 -13.92
CA ASN A 143 51.02 3.52 -13.81
C ASN A 143 51.79 2.51 -14.70
N ASN A 144 51.09 1.57 -15.36
CA ASN A 144 51.70 0.49 -16.16
C ASN A 144 51.19 0.49 -17.62
N ASN A 145 52.09 0.65 -18.59
CA ASN A 145 51.81 0.65 -20.04
C ASN A 145 51.32 -0.70 -20.62
N THR A 146 50.92 -1.66 -19.79
CA THR A 146 50.60 -3.03 -20.20
C THR A 146 49.17 -3.45 -19.89
N SER A 147 48.37 -2.63 -19.21
CA SER A 147 46.99 -3.02 -18.90
C SER A 147 46.07 -2.85 -20.11
N SER A 148 45.37 -3.91 -20.50
CA SER A 148 44.31 -3.86 -21.52
C SER A 148 42.97 -3.36 -20.97
N ASN A 149 42.85 -3.21 -19.65
CA ASN A 149 41.62 -2.88 -18.95
C ASN A 149 41.86 -1.90 -17.80
N LEU A 150 40.90 -1.00 -17.57
CA LEU A 150 40.79 -0.18 -16.37
C LEU A 150 39.81 -0.88 -15.42
N ILE A 151 40.26 -1.26 -14.23
CA ILE A 151 39.51 -2.15 -13.32
C ILE A 151 39.13 -1.41 -12.04
N PHE A 152 37.83 -1.37 -11.75
CA PHE A 152 37.29 -0.84 -10.51
C PHE A 152 36.60 -1.96 -9.72
N ASN A 153 37.02 -2.16 -8.47
CA ASN A 153 36.40 -3.12 -7.56
C ASN A 153 35.21 -2.48 -6.89
N ILE A 154 34.06 -3.16 -6.92
CA ILE A 154 32.82 -2.67 -6.31
C ILE A 154 32.78 -3.16 -4.86
N ILE A 155 32.67 -2.23 -3.92
CA ILE A 155 32.81 -2.52 -2.49
C ILE A 155 31.49 -2.45 -1.71
N SER A 156 30.50 -1.73 -2.25
CA SER A 156 29.14 -1.72 -1.71
C SER A 156 28.13 -1.23 -2.74
N ILE A 157 26.87 -1.67 -2.59
CA ILE A 157 25.74 -0.97 -3.20
C ILE A 157 24.78 -0.45 -2.14
N GLN A 158 24.02 0.58 -2.48
CA GLN A 158 22.92 1.08 -1.67
C GLN A 158 21.71 1.35 -2.55
N LYS A 159 20.57 0.75 -2.20
CA LYS A 159 19.28 1.10 -2.81
C LYS A 159 18.68 2.33 -2.10
N LYS A 160 17.86 3.09 -2.80
CA LYS A 160 17.17 4.25 -2.22
C LYS A 160 16.36 3.85 -0.98
N GLY A 161 16.70 4.43 0.18
CA GLY A 161 16.03 4.17 1.45
C GLY A 161 16.56 2.95 2.23
N GLU A 162 17.60 2.28 1.74
CA GLU A 162 18.22 1.13 2.40
C GLU A 162 19.64 1.47 2.91
N GLU A 163 20.17 0.66 3.83
CA GLU A 163 21.56 0.74 4.27
C GLU A 163 22.54 0.22 3.19
N LYS A 164 23.82 0.61 3.27
CA LYS A 164 24.86 0.11 2.37
C LYS A 164 25.05 -1.40 2.57
N ASN A 165 24.91 -2.18 1.51
CA ASN A 165 25.17 -3.61 1.50
C ASN A 165 26.58 -3.88 0.95
N LYS A 166 27.39 -4.58 1.75
CA LYS A 166 28.77 -4.97 1.43
C LYS A 166 28.92 -6.45 1.07
N ASP A 167 27.84 -7.23 1.12
CA ASP A 167 27.89 -8.64 0.76
C ASP A 167 28.23 -8.77 -0.73
N ILE A 168 29.39 -9.34 -1.00
CA ILE A 168 30.01 -9.41 -2.33
C ILE A 168 29.11 -10.14 -3.33
N ILE A 169 28.40 -11.17 -2.86
CA ILE A 169 27.51 -11.96 -3.69
C ILE A 169 26.18 -11.25 -3.92
N TYR A 170 25.68 -10.52 -2.91
CA TYR A 170 24.53 -9.65 -3.08
C TYR A 170 24.79 -8.58 -4.15
N ILE A 171 25.91 -7.87 -4.06
CA ILE A 171 26.34 -6.84 -5.01
C ILE A 171 26.37 -7.42 -6.44
N THR A 172 27.01 -8.58 -6.61
CA THR A 172 27.10 -9.30 -7.89
C THR A 172 25.72 -9.60 -8.47
N ASN A 173 24.81 -10.14 -7.64
CA ASN A 173 23.47 -10.50 -8.06
C ASN A 173 22.64 -9.29 -8.48
N GLU A 174 22.79 -8.16 -7.80
CA GLU A 174 22.06 -6.93 -8.13
C GLU A 174 22.54 -6.31 -9.45
N LEU A 175 23.85 -6.28 -9.71
CA LEU A 175 24.41 -5.60 -10.88
C LEU A 175 24.40 -6.44 -12.16
N SER A 176 24.59 -7.76 -12.06
CA SER A 176 24.62 -8.67 -13.21
C SER A 176 23.30 -8.72 -14.00
N GLN A 177 22.20 -8.27 -13.41
CA GLN A 177 20.90 -8.16 -14.09
C GLN A 177 20.89 -7.14 -15.21
N PHE A 178 21.73 -6.09 -15.07
CA PHE A 178 21.79 -4.96 -15.97
C PHE A 178 22.82 -5.19 -17.07
N ILE A 179 24.05 -5.57 -16.70
CA ILE A 179 25.16 -5.85 -17.63
C ILE A 179 25.96 -7.03 -17.07
N TYR A 180 26.09 -8.13 -17.82
CA TYR A 180 26.84 -9.32 -17.40
C TYR A 180 27.91 -9.78 -18.40
N GLN A 181 27.86 -9.24 -19.63
CA GLN A 181 28.83 -9.52 -20.69
C GLN A 181 29.37 -8.19 -21.23
N TYR A 182 30.52 -8.22 -21.91
CA TYR A 182 31.06 -7.03 -22.56
C TYR A 182 30.03 -6.42 -23.52
N ALA A 183 29.71 -5.15 -23.29
CA ALA A 183 28.95 -4.30 -24.17
C ALA A 183 29.90 -3.25 -24.78
N ASN A 184 29.70 -2.93 -26.05
CA ASN A 184 30.41 -1.82 -26.69
C ASN A 184 29.78 -0.52 -26.22
N ALA A 185 30.59 0.42 -25.75
CA ALA A 185 30.13 1.77 -25.44
C ALA A 185 29.85 2.54 -26.72
N SER A 186 28.72 3.25 -26.74
CA SER A 186 28.44 4.29 -27.72
C SER A 186 29.30 5.54 -27.44
N ASP A 187 29.46 6.40 -28.44
CA ASP A 187 30.43 7.52 -28.42
C ASP A 187 30.32 8.47 -27.21
N ASN A 188 29.16 8.53 -26.54
CA ASN A 188 28.91 9.40 -25.39
C ASN A 188 28.65 8.65 -24.07
N GLU A 189 28.72 7.31 -24.06
CA GLU A 189 28.42 6.52 -22.87
C GLU A 189 29.62 6.41 -21.92
N ILE A 190 30.82 6.32 -22.48
CA ILE A 190 32.08 6.37 -21.74
C ILE A 190 33.02 7.30 -22.48
N VAL A 191 33.33 8.44 -21.87
CA VAL A 191 34.18 9.47 -22.45
C VAL A 191 35.50 9.53 -21.69
N ILE A 192 36.58 9.23 -22.40
CA ILE A 192 37.96 9.33 -21.94
C ILE A 192 38.73 10.14 -23.00
N GLU A 193 39.43 11.20 -22.59
CA GLU A 193 40.14 12.06 -23.54
C GLU A 193 41.21 11.26 -24.32
N GLY A 194 41.11 11.30 -25.66
CA GLY A 194 42.05 10.63 -26.56
C GLY A 194 41.87 9.12 -26.70
N GLU A 195 40.82 8.54 -26.12
CA GLU A 195 40.49 7.12 -26.29
C GLU A 195 39.12 6.98 -26.97
N GLU A 196 39.02 6.08 -27.94
CA GLU A 196 37.80 5.81 -28.71
C GLU A 196 37.45 4.32 -28.68
N LYS A 197 36.20 3.98 -29.03
CA LYS A 197 35.73 2.60 -29.19
C LYS A 197 35.99 1.75 -27.95
N LEU A 198 35.37 2.15 -26.85
CA LEU A 198 35.47 1.46 -25.57
C LEU A 198 34.42 0.33 -25.47
N LYS A 199 34.69 -0.61 -24.57
CA LYS A 199 33.76 -1.66 -24.13
C LYS A 199 33.78 -1.74 -22.61
N TYR A 200 32.70 -2.25 -22.02
CA TYR A 200 32.59 -2.35 -20.57
C TYR A 200 31.75 -3.56 -20.16
N ASN A 201 31.92 -4.00 -18.91
CA ASN A 201 31.00 -4.90 -18.24
C ASN A 201 31.08 -4.75 -16.71
N PHE A 202 30.06 -5.27 -16.02
CA PHE A 202 30.25 -5.77 -14.67
C PHE A 202 30.82 -7.18 -14.76
N ALA A 203 32.10 -7.32 -14.43
CA ALA A 203 32.80 -8.59 -14.43
C ALA A 203 32.70 -9.24 -13.04
N LEU A 204 32.74 -10.57 -13.03
CA LEU A 204 32.86 -11.36 -11.82
C LEU A 204 34.14 -12.17 -11.89
N VAL A 205 35.15 -11.77 -11.11
CA VAL A 205 36.45 -12.45 -11.08
C VAL A 205 36.66 -13.04 -9.70
N PHE A 206 36.77 -14.37 -9.62
CA PHE A 206 36.83 -15.14 -8.36
C PHE A 206 35.68 -14.86 -7.38
N GLY A 207 34.52 -14.35 -7.84
CA GLY A 207 33.41 -13.99 -6.96
C GLY A 207 33.45 -12.54 -6.48
N SER A 208 34.43 -11.72 -6.90
CA SER A 208 34.46 -10.27 -6.65
C SER A 208 33.80 -9.48 -7.79
N PRO A 209 32.84 -8.57 -7.50
CA PRO A 209 32.19 -7.71 -8.48
C PRO A 209 33.11 -6.57 -8.90
N MET A 210 33.33 -6.43 -10.20
CA MET A 210 34.19 -5.39 -10.77
C MET A 210 33.45 -4.66 -11.88
N PHE A 211 33.70 -3.36 -12.03
CA PHE A 211 33.37 -2.62 -13.23
C PHE A 211 34.65 -2.47 -14.07
N VAL A 212 34.60 -2.98 -15.30
CA VAL A 212 35.79 -3.06 -16.17
C VAL A 212 35.53 -2.27 -17.44
N ILE A 213 36.50 -1.43 -17.83
CA ILE A 213 36.50 -0.70 -19.10
C ILE A 213 37.71 -1.17 -19.92
N GLY A 214 37.48 -1.55 -21.17
CA GLY A 214 38.52 -1.99 -22.10
C GLY A 214 38.41 -1.30 -23.45
N LYS A 215 39.45 -1.40 -24.28
CA LYS A 215 39.38 -1.03 -25.70
C LYS A 215 38.74 -2.16 -26.51
N GLN A 216 37.94 -1.84 -27.51
CA GLN A 216 37.29 -2.88 -28.34
C GLN A 216 38.32 -3.75 -29.06
N ASP A 217 39.41 -3.17 -29.54
CA ASP A 217 40.54 -3.87 -30.17
C ASP A 217 41.44 -4.63 -29.18
N SER A 218 41.17 -4.48 -27.87
CA SER A 218 41.93 -5.08 -26.76
C SER A 218 43.40 -4.62 -26.67
N SER A 219 43.73 -3.47 -27.28
CA SER A 219 45.02 -2.82 -27.08
C SER A 219 45.16 -2.25 -25.66
N SER A 220 46.39 -2.00 -25.22
CA SER A 220 46.67 -1.46 -23.89
C SER A 220 46.34 0.03 -23.78
N PHE A 221 46.00 0.46 -22.57
CA PHE A 221 45.95 1.87 -22.20
C PHE A 221 47.37 2.40 -21.96
N GLU A 222 47.59 3.66 -22.33
CA GLU A 222 48.83 4.38 -22.03
C GLU A 222 48.99 4.60 -20.52
N ALA A 223 50.23 4.73 -20.07
CA ALA A 223 50.56 4.98 -18.69
C ALA A 223 50.35 6.47 -18.37
N LYS A 224 49.16 6.78 -17.87
CA LYS A 224 48.76 8.10 -17.41
C LYS A 224 47.53 8.00 -16.51
N GLU A 225 47.18 9.12 -15.91
CA GLU A 225 45.91 9.27 -15.24
C GLU A 225 44.79 9.51 -16.27
N TYR A 226 43.67 8.84 -16.07
CA TYR A 226 42.48 8.93 -16.88
C TYR A 226 41.33 9.51 -16.05
N THR A 227 40.72 10.59 -16.53
CA THR A 227 39.37 11.01 -16.10
C THR A 227 38.35 10.36 -17.02
N ILE A 228 37.39 9.66 -16.44
CA ILE A 228 36.41 8.83 -17.15
C ILE A 228 35.02 9.33 -16.80
N ASN A 229 34.30 9.87 -17.78
CA ASN A 229 32.90 10.25 -17.59
C ASN A 229 31.98 9.14 -18.10
N ILE A 230 31.06 8.70 -17.25
CA ILE A 230 30.15 7.58 -17.51
C ILE A 230 28.73 8.12 -17.60
N ASN A 231 28.02 7.70 -18.66
CA ASN A 231 26.60 7.95 -18.91
C ASN A 231 26.03 6.82 -19.78
N ILE A 232 26.09 5.59 -19.29
CA ILE A 232 25.66 4.38 -20.02
C ILE A 232 24.15 4.23 -19.92
N GLU A 233 23.48 3.99 -21.05
CA GLU A 233 22.03 3.79 -21.10
C GLU A 233 21.68 2.31 -21.29
N ILE A 234 20.88 1.78 -20.37
CA ILE A 234 20.49 0.37 -20.34
C ILE A 234 18.98 0.30 -20.52
N SER A 235 18.51 -0.10 -21.71
CA SER A 235 17.08 -0.28 -21.96
C SER A 235 16.47 -1.29 -20.99
N VAL A 236 15.27 -1.01 -20.46
CA VAL A 236 14.56 -1.94 -19.57
C VAL A 236 14.30 -3.31 -20.22
N ASN A 237 14.21 -3.36 -21.55
CA ASN A 237 14.02 -4.59 -22.30
C ASN A 237 15.24 -5.51 -22.29
N ASN A 238 16.43 -4.96 -22.00
CA ASN A 238 17.68 -5.71 -21.90
C ASN A 238 17.95 -6.21 -20.47
N ILE A 239 17.14 -5.79 -19.49
CA ILE A 239 17.31 -6.17 -18.09
C ILE A 239 16.72 -7.54 -17.85
N ARG A 240 17.53 -8.45 -17.29
CA ARG A 240 17.12 -9.83 -17.03
C ARG A 240 16.14 -9.97 -15.88
N ASN A 241 16.15 -9.02 -14.93
CA ASN A 241 15.24 -8.92 -13.78
C ASN A 241 14.99 -10.29 -13.11
N TYR A 242 16.07 -10.99 -12.75
CA TYR A 242 16.06 -12.29 -12.07
C TYR A 242 15.30 -13.44 -12.73
N GLN A 243 14.96 -13.34 -14.02
CA GLN A 243 14.36 -14.44 -14.78
C GLN A 243 15.34 -15.61 -15.01
N ASP A 244 16.63 -15.34 -14.82
CA ASP A 244 17.70 -16.30 -15.04
C ASP A 244 18.41 -16.66 -13.73
N PHE A 245 18.46 -17.96 -13.45
CA PHE A 245 19.42 -18.55 -12.54
C PHE A 245 20.81 -18.49 -13.19
N ILE A 246 21.72 -17.78 -12.54
CA ILE A 246 23.08 -17.56 -13.03
C ILE A 246 23.94 -18.76 -12.63
N PHE A 247 24.58 -19.40 -13.61
CA PHE A 247 25.58 -20.43 -13.40
C PHE A 247 26.95 -19.82 -13.60
N ILE A 248 27.69 -19.68 -12.51
CA ILE A 248 29.10 -19.32 -12.55
C ILE A 248 29.91 -20.57 -12.22
N GLN A 249 30.53 -21.17 -13.23
CA GLN A 249 31.52 -22.21 -13.03
C GLN A 249 32.90 -21.55 -12.91
N GLY A 250 33.63 -21.86 -11.85
CA GLY A 250 34.88 -21.16 -11.52
C GLY A 250 35.90 -21.03 -12.66
N THR A 251 36.78 -20.02 -12.51
CA THR A 251 37.98 -19.68 -13.32
C THR A 251 37.81 -19.34 -14.80
N ASN A 252 36.62 -19.49 -15.39
CA ASN A 252 36.40 -19.11 -16.79
C ASN A 252 35.20 -18.17 -16.93
N ASP A 253 35.31 -17.19 -17.83
CA ASP A 253 34.31 -16.16 -18.18
C ASP A 253 32.97 -16.71 -18.74
N THR A 254 32.70 -18.00 -18.57
CA THR A 254 31.49 -18.65 -19.05
C THR A 254 30.41 -18.62 -17.98
N VAL A 255 29.47 -17.70 -18.16
CA VAL A 255 28.20 -17.68 -17.45
C VAL A 255 27.17 -18.45 -18.26
N SER A 256 26.54 -19.47 -17.67
CA SER A 256 25.34 -20.10 -18.22
C SER A 256 24.11 -19.57 -17.50
N PHE A 257 22.96 -19.62 -18.16
CA PHE A 257 21.70 -19.15 -17.60
C PHE A 257 20.66 -20.24 -17.68
N ILE A 258 19.94 -20.45 -16.58
CA ILE A 258 18.76 -21.33 -16.55
C ILE A 258 17.56 -20.48 -16.24
N LYS A 259 16.55 -20.58 -17.10
CA LYS A 259 15.35 -19.76 -17.00
C LYS A 259 14.39 -20.37 -16.01
N ALA A 260 13.82 -19.55 -15.14
CA ALA A 260 12.63 -19.94 -14.39
C ALA A 260 11.41 -19.80 -15.31
N ASN A 261 10.76 -20.91 -15.63
CA ASN A 261 9.57 -20.96 -16.47
C ASN A 261 8.38 -21.49 -15.66
N ASN A 262 7.17 -21.10 -16.03
CA ASN A 262 5.96 -21.78 -15.57
C ASN A 262 5.70 -23.01 -16.45
N LYS A 263 5.52 -24.17 -15.84
CA LYS A 263 5.01 -25.37 -16.50
C LYS A 263 3.96 -26.02 -15.63
N ASN A 264 2.71 -26.04 -16.11
CA ASN A 264 1.56 -26.61 -15.39
C ASN A 264 1.43 -26.06 -13.96
N GLU A 265 1.45 -24.73 -13.82
CA GLU A 265 1.28 -24.01 -12.53
C GLU A 265 2.41 -24.24 -11.52
N LYS A 266 3.57 -24.73 -11.98
CA LYS A 266 4.76 -24.93 -11.16
C LYS A 266 5.94 -24.18 -11.77
N ILE A 267 6.79 -23.65 -10.90
CA ILE A 267 8.06 -23.07 -11.34
C ILE A 267 9.00 -24.22 -11.69
N VAL A 268 9.51 -24.18 -12.91
CA VAL A 268 10.47 -25.12 -13.44
C VAL A 268 11.68 -24.35 -13.97
N PHE A 269 12.85 -24.67 -13.43
CA PHE A 269 14.14 -24.13 -13.86
C PHE A 269 14.64 -24.95 -15.05
N GLN A 270 14.68 -24.33 -16.23
CA GLN A 270 15.00 -24.97 -17.51
C GLN A 270 16.17 -24.34 -18.24
N GLY A 271 17.04 -25.17 -18.79
CA GLY A 271 18.21 -24.73 -19.54
C GLY A 271 19.31 -25.79 -19.51
N ASN A 272 20.42 -25.49 -20.16
CA ASN A 272 21.55 -26.40 -20.23
C ASN A 272 22.80 -25.68 -19.74
N THR A 273 23.66 -26.41 -19.04
CA THR A 273 25.00 -25.92 -18.70
C THR A 273 26.04 -26.97 -19.08
N LYS A 274 27.25 -26.51 -19.37
CA LYS A 274 28.36 -27.38 -19.76
C LYS A 274 29.47 -27.23 -18.73
N SER A 275 29.85 -28.34 -18.09
CA SER A 275 30.99 -28.38 -17.16
C SER A 275 32.29 -28.04 -17.88
N LYS A 276 33.05 -27.05 -17.42
CA LYS A 276 34.32 -26.63 -18.05
C LYS A 276 35.58 -27.13 -17.34
N VAL A 277 35.46 -27.43 -16.05
CA VAL A 277 36.58 -27.75 -15.16
C VAL A 277 36.55 -29.18 -14.62
N GLY A 278 35.39 -29.88 -14.68
CA GLY A 278 35.30 -31.30 -14.33
C GLY A 278 35.42 -31.61 -12.84
N ASN A 279 34.62 -30.95 -11.99
CA ASN A 279 34.50 -31.16 -10.54
C ASN A 279 33.04 -30.96 -10.10
N THR A 280 32.69 -31.28 -8.83
CA THR A 280 31.43 -30.88 -8.20
C THR A 280 31.14 -29.41 -8.53
N ILE A 281 30.06 -29.15 -9.26
CA ILE A 281 29.78 -27.82 -9.81
C ILE A 281 29.39 -26.88 -8.64
N PHE A 282 30.13 -25.79 -8.47
CA PHE A 282 29.80 -24.69 -7.55
C PHE A 282 29.05 -23.61 -8.33
N ILE A 283 27.99 -23.03 -7.74
CA ILE A 283 27.05 -22.15 -8.48
C ILE A 283 26.64 -20.98 -7.60
N ILE A 284 27.07 -19.76 -7.96
CA ILE A 284 26.61 -18.51 -7.34
C ILE A 284 25.24 -18.15 -7.92
N PHE A 285 24.22 -18.03 -7.07
CA PHE A 285 22.86 -17.66 -7.46
C PHE A 285 22.33 -16.46 -6.68
N ASN A 286 21.25 -15.85 -7.17
CA ASN A 286 20.45 -14.92 -6.38
C ASN A 286 19.68 -15.69 -5.29
N ILE A 287 20.34 -15.93 -4.15
CA ILE A 287 19.86 -16.78 -3.07
C ILE A 287 18.60 -16.25 -2.39
N PHE A 288 18.47 -14.93 -2.31
CA PHE A 288 17.41 -14.29 -1.56
C PHE A 288 16.02 -14.56 -2.15
N MET A 289 15.91 -14.64 -3.48
CA MET A 289 14.64 -14.96 -4.14
C MET A 289 14.35 -16.47 -4.18
N LEU A 290 15.40 -17.30 -4.24
CA LEU A 290 15.27 -18.75 -4.43
C LEU A 290 14.90 -19.49 -3.14
N GLU A 291 15.13 -18.91 -1.96
CA GLU A 291 14.68 -19.46 -0.67
C GLU A 291 13.17 -19.71 -0.61
N ASN A 292 12.38 -18.95 -1.39
CA ASN A 292 10.92 -19.11 -1.50
C ASN A 292 10.50 -20.34 -2.32
N TYR A 293 11.36 -20.81 -3.22
CA TYR A 293 11.00 -21.84 -4.22
C TYR A 293 11.74 -23.15 -4.01
N LEU A 294 12.95 -23.09 -3.45
CA LEU A 294 13.84 -24.22 -3.32
C LEU A 294 14.08 -24.56 -1.85
N ASP A 295 14.23 -25.86 -1.59
CA ASP A 295 14.68 -26.34 -0.28
C ASP A 295 16.20 -26.13 -0.17
N ILE A 296 16.58 -25.04 0.52
CA ILE A 296 17.97 -24.61 0.67
C ILE A 296 18.46 -25.04 2.06
N LYS A 297 19.52 -25.85 2.08
CA LYS A 297 20.20 -26.29 3.32
C LYS A 297 21.21 -25.26 3.79
N THR A 298 21.50 -25.22 5.08
CA THR A 298 22.47 -24.27 5.67
C THR A 298 23.81 -24.93 6.04
N ASP A 299 23.87 -26.25 5.94
CA ASP A 299 25.04 -27.08 6.23
C ASP A 299 25.28 -28.09 5.10
N LYS A 300 26.50 -28.63 5.07
CA LYS A 300 26.93 -29.63 4.09
C LYS A 300 26.74 -31.03 4.69
N ASN A 301 25.87 -31.82 4.08
CA ASN A 301 25.62 -33.20 4.50
C ASN A 301 25.24 -34.06 3.29
N ASP A 302 25.95 -35.17 3.09
CA ASP A 302 25.69 -36.06 1.97
C ASP A 302 24.30 -36.71 2.01
N SER A 303 23.64 -36.72 3.17
CA SER A 303 22.24 -37.19 3.28
C SER A 303 21.21 -36.25 2.65
N TYR A 304 21.59 -35.01 2.29
CA TYR A 304 20.69 -34.05 1.64
C TYR A 304 20.60 -34.22 0.13
N TYR A 305 21.47 -35.02 -0.49
CA TYR A 305 21.37 -35.31 -1.91
C TYR A 305 20.06 -36.04 -2.22
N ILE A 306 19.34 -35.52 -3.20
CA ILE A 306 18.17 -36.17 -3.78
C ILE A 306 18.48 -36.59 -5.21
N GLU A 307 17.98 -37.76 -5.61
CA GLU A 307 18.09 -38.21 -6.99
C GLU A 307 17.32 -37.24 -7.90
N ALA A 308 18.00 -36.76 -8.93
CA ALA A 308 17.42 -35.81 -9.87
C ALA A 308 16.38 -36.47 -10.79
N ASN A 309 16.45 -37.78 -10.98
CA ASN A 309 15.64 -38.49 -11.98
C ASN A 309 15.70 -37.76 -13.33
N ASP A 310 14.54 -37.42 -13.91
CA ASP A 310 14.45 -36.71 -15.20
C ASP A 310 14.57 -35.18 -15.07
N MET A 311 14.72 -34.65 -13.84
CA MET A 311 14.78 -33.20 -13.60
C MET A 311 16.15 -32.61 -13.91
N ILE A 312 17.22 -33.38 -13.78
CA ILE A 312 18.57 -33.01 -14.20
C ILE A 312 19.18 -34.23 -14.88
N THR A 313 19.47 -34.12 -16.17
CA THR A 313 20.00 -35.22 -16.97
C THR A 313 21.38 -34.88 -17.51
N SER A 314 22.19 -35.91 -17.74
CA SER A 314 23.54 -35.79 -18.29
C SER A 314 23.61 -36.42 -19.68
N ASN A 315 24.35 -35.79 -20.59
CA ASN A 315 24.67 -36.38 -21.89
C ASN A 315 25.57 -37.63 -21.80
N LYS A 316 26.08 -37.97 -20.61
CA LYS A 316 26.81 -39.21 -20.34
C LYS A 316 25.90 -40.37 -19.96
N ASN A 317 24.58 -40.15 -19.86
CA ASN A 317 23.58 -41.13 -19.45
C ASN A 317 23.83 -41.76 -18.07
N LYS A 318 24.58 -41.07 -17.21
CA LYS A 318 24.72 -41.43 -15.79
C LYS A 318 23.63 -40.70 -15.00
N PRO A 319 22.95 -41.37 -14.04
CA PRO A 319 21.95 -40.71 -13.20
C PRO A 319 22.58 -39.67 -12.29
N ILE A 320 21.85 -38.58 -12.04
CA ILE A 320 22.34 -37.42 -11.28
C ILE A 320 21.66 -37.38 -9.91
N LYS A 321 22.39 -36.91 -8.90
CA LYS A 321 21.86 -36.45 -7.61
C LYS A 321 22.31 -35.01 -7.34
N TYR A 322 21.47 -34.25 -6.64
CA TYR A 322 21.74 -32.86 -6.33
C TYR A 322 21.20 -32.44 -4.98
N TYR A 323 21.71 -31.35 -4.44
CA TYR A 323 21.02 -30.57 -3.41
C TYR A 323 21.47 -29.11 -3.47
N ILE A 324 20.72 -28.23 -2.80
CA ILE A 324 20.97 -26.80 -2.79
C ILE A 324 21.31 -26.39 -1.36
N ARG A 325 22.37 -25.60 -1.19
CA ARG A 325 22.73 -25.03 0.12
C ARG A 325 23.15 -23.57 0.04
N LYS A 326 23.07 -22.91 1.19
CA LYS A 326 23.56 -21.58 1.51
C LYS A 326 24.73 -21.71 2.47
N SER A 327 25.76 -20.91 2.28
CA SER A 327 26.80 -20.68 3.27
C SER A 327 27.10 -19.20 3.37
N VAL A 328 27.33 -18.72 4.58
CA VAL A 328 27.87 -17.39 4.81
C VAL A 328 29.30 -17.60 5.28
N ILE A 329 30.25 -17.16 4.46
CA ILE A 329 31.68 -17.22 4.78
C ILE A 329 32.24 -15.81 4.90
N ASP A 330 33.41 -15.70 5.51
CA ASP A 330 34.14 -14.45 5.61
C ASP A 330 34.89 -14.15 4.30
N GLY A 331 34.93 -12.87 3.92
CA GLY A 331 35.59 -12.38 2.71
C GLY A 331 37.10 -12.60 2.66
N THR A 332 37.74 -12.99 3.77
CA THR A 332 39.15 -13.43 3.81
C THR A 332 39.50 -14.50 2.79
N GLU A 333 38.52 -15.33 2.38
CA GLU A 333 38.69 -16.36 1.35
C GLU A 333 39.01 -15.77 -0.04
N LEU A 334 38.67 -14.49 -0.29
CA LEU A 334 39.12 -13.75 -1.47
C LEU A 334 40.44 -13.03 -1.22
N SER A 335 40.52 -12.30 -0.10
CA SER A 335 41.71 -11.59 0.36
C SER A 335 41.51 -11.15 1.80
N GLU A 336 42.57 -11.13 2.60
CA GLU A 336 42.55 -10.63 3.99
C GLU A 336 41.93 -9.22 4.13
N LYS A 337 41.98 -8.41 3.06
CA LYS A 337 41.41 -7.05 3.02
C LYS A 337 39.89 -7.01 3.13
N TYR A 338 39.22 -8.09 2.77
CA TYR A 338 37.78 -8.26 2.87
C TYR A 338 37.37 -8.98 4.17
N SER A 339 38.24 -9.02 5.18
CA SER A 339 37.87 -9.59 6.49
C SER A 339 36.63 -8.94 7.07
N ASN A 340 35.82 -9.68 7.82
CA ASN A 340 34.56 -9.23 8.41
C ASN A 340 33.49 -8.77 7.40
N ILE A 341 33.69 -9.02 6.10
CA ILE A 341 32.65 -8.85 5.08
C ILE A 341 32.07 -10.22 4.77
N ASN A 342 30.75 -10.31 4.88
CA ASN A 342 30.04 -11.54 4.54
C ASN A 342 30.10 -11.81 3.04
N MET A 343 30.30 -13.07 2.69
CA MET A 343 30.04 -13.62 1.37
C MET A 343 28.94 -14.67 1.48
N THR A 344 27.72 -14.31 1.12
CA THR A 344 26.59 -15.26 1.12
C THR A 344 26.60 -16.07 -0.16
N LEU A 345 27.24 -17.23 -0.13
CA LEU A 345 27.33 -18.16 -1.25
C LEU A 345 26.14 -19.11 -1.30
N GLY A 346 25.48 -19.13 -2.44
CA GLY A 346 24.65 -20.24 -2.85
C GLY A 346 25.47 -21.36 -3.47
N TYR A 347 25.03 -22.61 -3.30
CA TYR A 347 25.58 -23.78 -3.97
C TYR A 347 24.45 -24.68 -4.45
N LEU A 348 24.52 -25.08 -5.73
CA LEU A 348 23.80 -26.24 -6.23
C LEU A 348 24.84 -27.32 -6.49
N GLU A 349 24.98 -28.24 -5.54
CA GLU A 349 25.94 -29.33 -5.65
C GLU A 349 25.31 -30.46 -6.48
N ILE A 350 26.02 -30.90 -7.52
CA ILE A 350 25.57 -31.93 -8.46
C ILE A 350 26.66 -33.00 -8.60
N LYS A 351 26.26 -34.26 -8.51
CA LYS A 351 27.11 -35.44 -8.70
C LYS A 351 26.36 -36.53 -9.46
N HIS A 352 27.10 -37.51 -9.98
CA HIS A 352 26.50 -38.77 -10.38
C HIS A 352 26.02 -39.55 -9.15
N THR A 353 24.99 -40.39 -9.30
CA THR A 353 24.46 -41.17 -8.18
C THR A 353 25.47 -42.15 -7.60
N ASP A 354 26.47 -42.56 -8.40
CA ASP A 354 27.62 -43.39 -8.01
C ASP A 354 28.75 -42.60 -7.29
N ASP A 355 28.47 -41.36 -6.88
CA ASP A 355 29.39 -40.42 -6.22
C ASP A 355 30.56 -39.92 -7.09
N THR A 356 30.57 -40.22 -8.39
CA THR A 356 31.54 -39.62 -9.30
C THR A 356 31.18 -38.16 -9.62
N ASP A 357 32.22 -37.32 -9.76
CA ASP A 357 32.06 -35.92 -10.14
C ASP A 357 31.57 -35.76 -11.58
N ILE A 358 30.99 -34.59 -11.86
CA ILE A 358 30.62 -34.21 -13.23
C ILE A 358 31.88 -34.02 -14.06
N GLU A 359 31.96 -34.73 -15.18
CA GLU A 359 33.16 -34.75 -16.01
C GLU A 359 33.35 -33.41 -16.74
N LYS A 360 34.59 -33.13 -17.15
CA LYS A 360 34.86 -31.99 -18.03
C LYS A 360 34.10 -32.15 -19.35
N ASP A 361 33.57 -31.04 -19.85
CA ASP A 361 32.76 -30.92 -21.06
C ASP A 361 31.42 -31.67 -21.03
N GLU A 362 31.04 -32.26 -19.89
CA GLU A 362 29.73 -32.86 -19.67
C GLU A 362 28.62 -31.81 -19.72
N ILE A 363 27.51 -32.14 -20.38
CA ILE A 363 26.35 -31.26 -20.55
C ILE A 363 25.26 -31.74 -19.61
N LEU A 364 24.85 -30.87 -18.71
CA LEU A 364 23.70 -31.07 -17.84
C LEU A 364 22.51 -30.31 -18.40
N SER A 365 21.39 -31.01 -18.55
CA SER A 365 20.11 -30.45 -18.99
C SER A 365 19.15 -30.40 -17.80
N PHE A 366 18.59 -29.22 -17.55
CA PHE A 366 17.73 -28.97 -16.41
C PHE A 366 16.28 -28.84 -16.85
N ASN A 367 15.43 -29.47 -16.06
CA ASN A 367 13.98 -29.36 -16.05
C ASN A 367 13.53 -29.49 -14.58
N LEU A 368 14.19 -28.72 -13.71
CA LEU A 368 14.09 -28.82 -12.25
C LEU A 368 12.81 -28.15 -11.76
N THR A 369 11.88 -28.93 -11.23
CA THR A 369 10.67 -28.38 -10.61
C THR A 369 10.98 -27.91 -9.18
N ALA A 370 10.57 -26.70 -8.83
CA ALA A 370 10.77 -26.12 -7.49
C ALA A 370 10.19 -27.02 -6.38
N GLN A 371 10.94 -27.28 -5.30
CA GLN A 371 10.49 -28.22 -4.25
C GLN A 371 9.45 -27.61 -3.30
N LYS A 372 9.54 -26.30 -3.03
CA LYS A 372 8.68 -25.64 -2.04
C LYS A 372 7.31 -25.26 -2.56
N ASN A 373 7.10 -25.22 -3.89
CA ASN A 373 5.87 -24.82 -4.60
C ASN A 373 4.70 -24.52 -3.64
N VAL A 374 4.79 -23.37 -2.97
CA VAL A 374 3.65 -22.80 -2.26
C VAL A 374 2.70 -22.38 -3.37
N ASP A 375 1.38 -22.54 -3.17
CA ASP A 375 0.38 -21.98 -4.06
C ASP A 375 0.72 -20.52 -4.32
N VAL A 376 1.41 -20.25 -5.43
CA VAL A 376 1.64 -18.90 -5.87
C VAL A 376 0.27 -18.42 -6.27
N GLU A 377 -0.19 -17.37 -5.61
CA GLU A 377 -1.47 -16.74 -5.87
C GLU A 377 -1.64 -16.60 -7.39
N LYS A 378 -2.57 -17.37 -7.98
CA LYS A 378 -2.73 -17.44 -9.43
C LYS A 378 -3.08 -16.05 -9.93
N ILE A 379 -2.18 -15.44 -10.69
CA ILE A 379 -2.55 -14.31 -11.53
C ILE A 379 -3.10 -14.91 -12.82
N GLU A 380 -4.38 -15.23 -12.83
CA GLU A 380 -5.04 -15.59 -14.08
C GLU A 380 -5.02 -14.37 -15.00
N LYS A 381 -4.47 -14.53 -16.21
CA LYS A 381 -4.85 -13.65 -17.31
C LYS A 381 -6.29 -14.02 -17.66
N GLU A 382 -7.22 -13.27 -17.08
CA GLU A 382 -8.65 -13.49 -17.25
C GLU A 382 -9.04 -13.44 -18.73
N LYS A 383 -9.58 -14.57 -19.22
CA LYS A 383 -9.97 -14.78 -20.63
C LYS A 383 -11.24 -14.02 -21.01
N ASN A 384 -11.93 -13.43 -20.04
CA ASN A 384 -13.17 -12.69 -20.21
C ASN A 384 -12.99 -11.25 -19.72
N LEU A 385 -13.28 -10.28 -20.59
CA LEU A 385 -13.25 -8.85 -20.27
C LEU A 385 -14.10 -8.53 -19.02
N GLN A 386 -15.21 -9.26 -18.83
CA GLN A 386 -16.11 -9.13 -17.68
C GLN A 386 -15.40 -9.51 -16.37
N ASN A 387 -14.78 -10.68 -16.30
CA ASN A 387 -14.03 -11.12 -15.11
C ASN A 387 -12.79 -10.25 -14.87
N ALA A 388 -12.11 -9.82 -15.94
CA ALA A 388 -10.95 -8.93 -15.81
C ALA A 388 -11.36 -7.60 -15.17
N ILE A 389 -12.53 -7.06 -15.51
CA ILE A 389 -13.09 -5.85 -14.89
C ILE A 389 -13.46 -6.11 -13.42
N GLU A 390 -14.05 -7.26 -13.10
CA GLU A 390 -14.44 -7.63 -11.73
C GLU A 390 -13.22 -7.80 -10.82
N ILE A 391 -12.17 -8.48 -11.27
CA ILE A 391 -10.91 -8.62 -10.51
C ILE A 391 -10.14 -7.30 -10.42
N LEU A 392 -10.13 -6.48 -11.48
CA LEU A 392 -9.51 -5.15 -11.41
C LEU A 392 -10.24 -4.29 -10.40
N ASN A 393 -11.58 -4.34 -10.35
CA ASN A 393 -12.38 -3.66 -9.34
C ASN A 393 -12.08 -4.17 -7.93
N ASP A 394 -11.98 -5.49 -7.72
CA ASP A 394 -11.67 -6.05 -6.40
C ASP A 394 -10.25 -5.67 -5.92
N LYS A 395 -9.26 -5.68 -6.83
CA LYS A 395 -7.90 -5.24 -6.51
C LYS A 395 -7.80 -3.73 -6.32
N PHE A 396 -8.55 -2.94 -7.08
CA PHE A 396 -8.61 -1.50 -6.94
C PHE A 396 -9.30 -1.10 -5.63
N ASN A 397 -10.40 -1.78 -5.26
CA ASN A 397 -11.07 -1.64 -3.97
C ASN A 397 -10.12 -2.03 -2.82
N SER A 398 -9.39 -3.14 -2.96
CA SER A 398 -8.41 -3.59 -1.96
C SER A 398 -7.24 -2.61 -1.81
N LEU A 399 -6.75 -2.02 -2.90
CA LEU A 399 -5.69 -1.01 -2.86
C LEU A 399 -6.17 0.33 -2.29
N ILE A 400 -7.41 0.74 -2.57
CA ILE A 400 -8.04 1.95 -2.01
C ILE A 400 -8.23 1.80 -0.51
N ILE A 401 -8.68 0.63 -0.05
CA ILE A 401 -8.82 0.28 1.38
C ILE A 401 -7.45 0.27 2.07
N LEU A 402 -6.41 -0.27 1.42
CA LEU A 402 -5.06 -0.40 2.00
C LEU A 402 -4.28 0.93 2.03
N LEU A 403 -4.48 1.81 1.05
CA LEU A 403 -3.75 3.07 0.92
C LEU A 403 -4.48 4.28 1.53
N GLY A 404 -5.77 4.17 1.83
CA GLY A 404 -6.57 5.31 2.33
C GLY A 404 -6.65 6.48 1.35
N ILE A 405 -6.27 6.27 0.09
CA ILE A 405 -6.24 7.31 -0.94
C ILE A 405 -7.60 7.30 -1.63
N ASN A 406 -8.40 8.32 -1.29
CA ASN A 406 -9.73 8.68 -1.81
C ASN A 406 -10.89 7.79 -1.36
N ASN A 407 -11.13 7.78 -0.05
CA ASN A 407 -12.51 7.88 0.39
C ASN A 407 -12.89 9.36 0.34
N SER A 408 -13.98 9.71 -0.35
CA SER A 408 -14.62 11.02 -0.14
C SER A 408 -14.81 11.25 1.38
N ASN A 409 -14.78 12.49 1.88
CA ASN A 409 -14.97 12.73 3.32
C ASN A 409 -16.25 12.05 3.87
N PHE A 410 -17.22 11.76 3.00
CA PHE A 410 -18.42 10.97 3.29
C PHE A 410 -18.16 9.47 3.51
N GLU A 411 -17.32 8.83 2.71
CA GLU A 411 -16.96 7.41 2.91
C GLU A 411 -16.16 7.25 4.21
N ILE A 412 -15.24 8.19 4.50
CA ILE A 412 -14.53 8.26 5.79
C ILE A 412 -15.55 8.45 6.92
N ALA A 413 -16.41 9.47 6.87
CA ALA A 413 -17.44 9.72 7.87
C ALA A 413 -18.42 8.53 8.05
N SER A 414 -18.74 7.81 6.99
CA SER A 414 -19.64 6.66 7.06
C SER A 414 -19.03 5.40 7.65
N SER A 415 -17.77 5.13 7.31
CA SER A 415 -17.00 4.05 7.91
C SER A 415 -16.78 4.31 9.39
N ILE A 416 -16.53 5.58 9.75
CA ILE A 416 -16.49 6.10 11.11
C ILE A 416 -17.81 5.86 11.86
N LEU A 417 -18.95 6.03 11.20
CA LEU A 417 -20.27 5.83 11.79
C LEU A 417 -20.73 4.35 11.79
N GLY A 418 -19.82 3.42 11.50
CA GLY A 418 -20.05 1.98 11.66
C GLY A 418 -20.92 1.35 10.57
N SER A 419 -21.04 1.96 9.39
CA SER A 419 -21.76 1.37 8.26
C SER A 419 -21.20 1.90 6.93
N PRO A 420 -20.53 1.07 6.10
CA PRO A 420 -20.13 1.49 4.76
C PRO A 420 -21.40 1.87 3.96
N ILE A 421 -21.44 3.09 3.42
CA ILE A 421 -22.58 3.52 2.59
C ILE A 421 -22.56 2.70 1.30
N LEU A 422 -23.63 1.97 1.03
CA LEU A 422 -23.92 1.40 -0.28
C LEU A 422 -24.99 2.20 -1.04
N ASP A 423 -25.81 3.02 -0.35
CA ASP A 423 -26.90 3.80 -0.95
C ASP A 423 -27.40 4.92 0.00
N ASN A 424 -27.24 6.21 -0.34
CA ASN A 424 -27.76 7.33 0.46
C ASN A 424 -29.21 7.65 0.05
N LYS A 425 -30.16 7.50 0.97
CA LYS A 425 -31.60 7.64 0.66
C LYS A 425 -32.17 9.06 0.79
N VAL A 426 -31.33 10.10 0.85
CA VAL A 426 -31.78 11.50 0.78
C VAL A 426 -32.00 11.90 -0.69
N LYS A 427 -33.21 12.38 -1.02
CA LYS A 427 -33.58 12.84 -2.36
C LYS A 427 -33.38 14.36 -2.54
N ASP A 428 -33.68 15.15 -1.51
CA ASP A 428 -33.46 16.60 -1.50
C ASP A 428 -33.25 17.09 -0.06
N CYS A 429 -32.25 17.93 0.19
CA CYS A 429 -32.02 18.58 1.47
C CYS A 429 -31.79 20.09 1.34
N SER A 430 -32.11 20.68 0.18
CA SER A 430 -31.87 22.10 -0.12
C SER A 430 -32.59 23.08 0.81
N ASN A 431 -33.71 22.65 1.40
CA ASN A 431 -34.48 23.42 2.38
C ASN A 431 -34.00 23.21 3.82
N LEU A 432 -32.97 22.39 4.03
CA LEU A 432 -32.38 22.13 5.33
C LEU A 432 -31.26 23.14 5.62
N SER A 433 -31.28 23.68 6.83
CA SER A 433 -30.31 24.69 7.27
C SER A 433 -29.86 24.43 8.70
N LEU A 434 -28.61 24.78 8.98
CA LEU A 434 -28.09 24.87 10.33
C LEU A 434 -28.18 26.34 10.78
N VAL A 435 -28.88 26.58 11.89
CA VAL A 435 -29.14 27.92 12.42
C VAL A 435 -28.48 28.05 13.78
N LYS A 436 -27.70 29.13 13.95
CA LYS A 436 -27.14 29.52 15.25
C LYS A 436 -28.21 30.19 16.10
N ASN A 437 -28.47 29.66 17.28
CA ASN A 437 -29.42 30.20 18.24
C ASN A 437 -28.78 31.31 19.11
N ALA A 438 -29.63 32.06 19.81
CA ALA A 438 -29.20 33.14 20.71
C ALA A 438 -28.32 32.69 21.89
N ASP A 439 -28.43 31.43 22.31
CA ASP A 439 -27.61 30.82 23.37
C ASP A 439 -26.26 30.28 22.84
N ASN A 440 -25.88 30.60 21.60
CA ASN A 440 -24.72 30.08 20.86
C ASN A 440 -24.77 28.59 20.51
N SER A 441 -25.90 27.92 20.71
CA SER A 441 -26.11 26.58 20.17
C SER A 441 -26.39 26.59 18.68
N TYR A 442 -26.31 25.43 18.03
CA TYR A 442 -26.71 25.25 16.62
C TYR A 442 -27.84 24.23 16.51
N SER A 443 -28.87 24.58 15.75
CA SER A 443 -30.04 23.73 15.51
C SER A 443 -30.31 23.49 14.02
N LEU A 444 -30.83 22.31 13.71
CA LEU A 444 -31.30 21.92 12.40
C LEU A 444 -32.72 22.42 12.17
N LYS A 445 -32.95 23.12 11.06
CA LYS A 445 -34.24 23.68 10.69
C LYS A 445 -34.53 23.48 9.20
N GLY A 446 -35.74 23.07 8.87
CA GLY A 446 -36.19 22.89 7.49
C GLY A 446 -36.73 21.49 7.24
N ASN A 447 -36.58 20.98 6.02
CA ASN A 447 -37.05 19.64 5.69
C ASN A 447 -36.10 18.89 4.74
N ILE A 448 -36.23 17.57 4.72
CA ILE A 448 -35.56 16.67 3.79
C ILE A 448 -36.59 15.85 3.04
N GLU A 449 -36.37 15.63 1.75
CA GLU A 449 -37.08 14.64 0.94
C GLU A 449 -36.26 13.34 0.90
N ILE A 450 -36.94 12.20 0.98
CA ILE A 450 -36.35 10.86 1.11
C ILE A 450 -36.98 9.95 0.06
N TYR A 451 -36.20 9.03 -0.49
CA TYR A 451 -36.72 8.04 -1.43
C TYR A 451 -37.81 7.14 -0.81
N GLU A 452 -38.82 6.79 -1.60
CA GLU A 452 -39.97 5.98 -1.16
C GLU A 452 -39.58 4.59 -0.63
N ASP A 453 -38.49 4.03 -1.13
CA ASP A 453 -37.97 2.71 -0.74
C ASP A 453 -37.10 2.73 0.51
N ALA A 454 -36.94 3.90 1.16
CA ALA A 454 -36.20 4.01 2.41
C ALA A 454 -36.91 3.27 3.56
N ASN A 455 -36.17 2.41 4.26
CA ASN A 455 -36.63 1.56 5.36
C ASN A 455 -35.71 1.69 6.60
N THR A 456 -35.95 0.92 7.66
CA THR A 456 -35.16 0.99 8.90
C THR A 456 -33.67 0.64 8.72
N SER A 457 -33.28 -0.03 7.63
CA SER A 457 -31.87 -0.27 7.30
C SER A 457 -31.24 0.84 6.44
N SER A 458 -32.06 1.74 5.90
CA SER A 458 -31.59 2.84 5.05
C SER A 458 -30.82 3.88 5.84
N LYS A 459 -29.74 4.37 5.24
CA LYS A 459 -28.88 5.42 5.79
C LYS A 459 -29.09 6.69 5.00
N MET A 460 -29.14 7.81 5.71
CA MET A 460 -29.30 9.15 5.14
C MET A 460 -28.23 10.05 5.74
N ILE A 461 -27.28 10.51 4.92
CA ILE A 461 -26.16 11.30 5.41
C ILE A 461 -26.16 12.67 4.74
N ILE A 462 -26.02 13.71 5.57
CA ILE A 462 -25.98 15.11 5.17
C ILE A 462 -24.74 15.77 5.77
N LYS A 463 -24.12 16.70 5.03
CA LYS A 463 -22.96 17.48 5.48
C LYS A 463 -23.26 18.98 5.39
N THR A 464 -22.72 19.77 6.31
CA THR A 464 -22.70 21.25 6.15
C THR A 464 -21.85 21.68 4.96
N ALA A 465 -22.33 22.69 4.21
CA ALA A 465 -21.60 23.25 3.07
C ALA A 465 -20.41 24.13 3.49
N LYS A 466 -20.41 24.61 4.75
CA LYS A 466 -19.32 25.39 5.33
C LYS A 466 -18.77 24.67 6.55
N GLU A 467 -17.51 24.97 6.84
CA GLU A 467 -16.89 24.63 8.12
C GLU A 467 -17.65 25.31 9.25
N ILE A 468 -17.73 24.61 10.38
CA ILE A 468 -18.32 25.06 11.62
C ILE A 468 -17.20 25.24 12.64
N GLU A 469 -17.24 26.34 13.37
CA GLU A 469 -16.36 26.59 14.51
C GLU A 469 -17.11 26.16 15.77
N ALA A 470 -16.99 24.88 16.13
CA ALA A 470 -17.65 24.30 17.29
C ALA A 470 -16.70 23.37 18.06
N ASP A 471 -16.77 23.43 19.39
CA ASP A 471 -16.07 22.48 20.24
C ASP A 471 -16.77 21.11 20.16
N ILE A 472 -16.02 20.05 19.88
CA ILE A 472 -16.53 18.69 19.75
C ILE A 472 -17.21 18.20 21.05
N LYS A 473 -16.83 18.75 22.20
CA LYS A 473 -17.42 18.45 23.53
C LYS A 473 -18.88 18.87 23.65
N ASN A 474 -19.31 19.79 22.80
CA ASN A 474 -20.64 20.39 22.81
C ASN A 474 -21.60 19.68 21.85
N ILE A 475 -21.12 18.71 21.07
CA ILE A 475 -21.95 17.97 20.11
C ILE A 475 -22.92 17.06 20.86
N VAL A 476 -24.19 17.14 20.48
CA VAL A 476 -25.21 16.21 20.98
C VAL A 476 -24.99 14.85 20.29
N PRO A 477 -24.67 13.78 21.03
CA PRO A 477 -24.17 12.54 20.41
C PRO A 477 -25.23 11.81 19.58
N VAL A 478 -26.45 11.70 20.10
CA VAL A 478 -27.58 11.02 19.46
C VAL A 478 -28.85 11.82 19.70
N ILE A 479 -29.68 11.93 18.66
CA ILE A 479 -31.01 12.53 18.69
C ILE A 479 -32.03 11.52 18.14
N MET A 480 -33.25 11.54 18.68
CA MET A 480 -34.35 10.74 18.16
C MET A 480 -35.51 11.69 17.87
N THR A 481 -36.03 11.57 16.66
CA THR A 481 -37.28 12.18 16.20
C THR A 481 -38.35 11.11 16.09
N ASP A 482 -39.56 11.50 15.71
CA ASP A 482 -40.64 10.53 15.48
C ASP A 482 -40.25 9.50 14.40
N ASN A 483 -39.48 9.92 13.39
CA ASN A 483 -39.17 9.11 12.21
C ASN A 483 -37.70 8.68 12.08
N PHE A 484 -36.76 9.36 12.75
CA PHE A 484 -35.32 9.12 12.61
C PHE A 484 -34.56 9.05 13.94
N ILE A 485 -33.60 8.14 13.99
CA ILE A 485 -32.44 8.20 14.88
C ILE A 485 -31.35 8.97 14.14
N ILE A 486 -30.83 10.01 14.76
CA ILE A 486 -29.85 10.94 14.19
C ILE A 486 -28.57 10.87 15.02
N MET A 487 -27.46 10.60 14.36
CA MET A 487 -26.11 10.63 14.94
C MET A 487 -25.33 11.79 14.31
N ILE A 488 -24.55 12.47 15.14
CA ILE A 488 -23.86 13.69 14.74
C ILE A 488 -22.36 13.49 14.86
N LEU A 489 -21.62 13.88 13.82
CA LEU A 489 -20.18 13.79 13.76
C LEU A 489 -19.58 15.11 13.29
N VAL A 490 -18.48 15.52 13.92
CA VAL A 490 -17.62 16.59 13.38
C VAL A 490 -16.35 15.96 12.83
N PHE A 491 -16.08 16.21 11.55
CA PHE A 491 -14.87 15.73 10.88
C PHE A 491 -14.32 16.83 9.96
N GLU A 492 -13.03 17.16 10.11
CA GLU A 492 -12.36 18.27 9.40
C GLU A 492 -13.11 19.61 9.49
N ASN A 493 -13.63 19.95 10.68
CA ASN A 493 -14.46 21.13 10.94
C ASN A 493 -15.81 21.16 10.19
N TYR A 494 -16.25 20.07 9.55
CA TYR A 494 -17.61 19.98 8.98
C TYR A 494 -18.52 19.12 9.87
N LEU A 495 -19.80 19.48 9.92
CA LEU A 495 -20.81 18.68 10.60
C LEU A 495 -21.41 17.66 9.63
N TYR A 496 -21.41 16.40 10.03
CA TYR A 496 -22.09 15.30 9.36
C TYR A 496 -23.25 14.83 10.22
N ILE A 497 -24.41 14.67 9.59
CA ILE A 497 -25.67 14.23 10.20
C ILE A 497 -26.02 12.90 9.54
N ASN A 498 -25.99 11.81 10.30
CA ASN A 498 -26.39 10.49 9.85
C ASN A 498 -27.73 10.11 10.47
N MET A 499 -28.71 9.87 9.63
CA MET A 499 -30.07 9.57 10.00
C MET A 499 -30.41 8.15 9.56
N GLN A 500 -31.14 7.45 10.41
CA GLN A 500 -31.68 6.13 10.16
C GLN A 500 -33.14 6.11 10.56
N LYS A 501 -34.01 5.47 9.78
CA LYS A 501 -35.42 5.40 10.14
C LYS A 501 -35.62 4.63 11.44
N SER A 502 -36.39 5.20 12.35
CA SER A 502 -36.78 4.57 13.63
C SER A 502 -37.93 3.56 13.46
N SER A 503 -38.66 3.64 12.34
CA SER A 503 -39.79 2.76 12.02
C SER A 503 -39.95 2.54 10.51
N GLU A 504 -40.72 1.52 10.12
CA GLU A 504 -41.09 1.21 8.73
C GLU A 504 -42.19 2.15 8.17
N THR A 505 -42.53 3.22 8.90
CA THR A 505 -43.52 4.20 8.43
C THR A 505 -43.03 4.85 7.13
N ALA A 506 -43.90 4.94 6.12
CA ALA A 506 -43.56 5.59 4.86
C ALA A 506 -43.46 7.10 5.07
N VAL A 507 -42.23 7.59 5.16
CA VAL A 507 -41.88 9.00 5.32
C VAL A 507 -41.00 9.36 4.15
N THR A 508 -41.55 10.16 3.23
CA THR A 508 -40.85 10.68 2.05
C THR A 508 -40.47 12.15 2.22
N ASN A 509 -40.98 12.83 3.25
CA ASN A 509 -40.62 14.18 3.60
C ASN A 509 -40.61 14.32 5.12
N GLU A 510 -39.48 14.70 5.70
CA GLU A 510 -39.30 14.89 7.14
C GLU A 510 -39.04 16.36 7.46
N HIS A 511 -39.77 16.89 8.44
CA HIS A 511 -39.62 18.26 8.90
C HIS A 511 -38.85 18.33 10.23
N PHE A 512 -37.94 19.30 10.32
CA PHE A 512 -37.13 19.57 11.50
C PHE A 512 -37.46 20.96 12.05
N ASP A 513 -38.20 20.97 13.16
CA ASP A 513 -38.72 22.17 13.84
C ASP A 513 -37.75 22.73 14.89
N ASN A 514 -36.44 22.82 14.57
CA ASN A 514 -35.37 23.33 15.44
C ASN A 514 -34.67 22.28 16.35
N ILE A 515 -34.16 21.21 15.77
CA ILE A 515 -33.44 20.16 16.51
C ILE A 515 -32.03 20.63 16.88
N LYS A 516 -31.73 20.74 18.18
CA LYS A 516 -30.41 21.18 18.68
C LYS A 516 -29.34 20.12 18.42
N LEU A 517 -28.34 20.44 17.60
CA LEU A 517 -27.23 19.55 17.21
C LEU A 517 -25.95 19.81 18.01
N ILE A 518 -25.72 21.07 18.40
CA ILE A 518 -24.56 21.52 19.18
C ILE A 518 -25.08 22.35 20.33
N ASP A 519 -24.81 21.96 21.57
CA ASP A 519 -25.21 22.74 22.74
C ASP A 519 -24.17 23.83 23.08
N SER A 520 -24.58 24.80 23.90
CA SER A 520 -23.66 25.73 24.55
C SER A 520 -22.84 25.08 25.68
N LYS A 521 -23.27 23.91 26.18
CA LYS A 521 -22.65 23.15 27.28
C LYS A 521 -22.03 21.84 26.77
N ILE A 522 -21.16 21.24 27.59
CA ILE A 522 -20.62 19.90 27.32
C ILE A 522 -21.74 18.87 27.48
N VAL A 523 -22.02 18.10 26.42
CA VAL A 523 -23.17 17.18 26.39
C VAL A 523 -22.69 15.75 26.62
N LEU A 524 -22.90 15.22 27.81
CA LEU A 524 -22.55 13.81 28.07
C LEU A 524 -23.44 12.87 27.25
N PHE A 525 -24.76 13.04 27.36
CA PHE A 525 -25.79 12.27 26.67
C PHE A 525 -26.99 13.16 26.34
N ASN A 526 -27.91 12.65 25.53
CA ASN A 526 -29.26 13.20 25.44
C ASN A 526 -30.16 12.56 26.50
N ASN A 527 -30.39 13.26 27.61
CA ASN A 527 -31.14 12.77 28.77
C ASN A 527 -32.59 12.37 28.42
N GLU A 528 -33.24 13.12 27.52
CA GLU A 528 -34.60 12.81 27.09
C GLU A 528 -34.65 11.43 26.40
N ILE A 529 -33.65 11.13 25.58
CA ILE A 529 -33.56 9.86 24.85
C ILE A 529 -33.26 8.71 25.79
N ILE A 530 -32.32 8.87 26.71
CA ILE A 530 -32.06 7.87 27.75
C ILE A 530 -33.37 7.53 28.47
N ASN A 531 -34.10 8.55 28.89
CA ASN A 531 -35.35 8.38 29.60
C ASN A 531 -36.48 7.79 28.75
N LYS A 532 -36.41 7.83 27.42
CA LYS A 532 -37.35 7.14 26.53
C LYS A 532 -36.95 5.70 26.24
N MET A 533 -35.67 5.44 26.01
CA MET A 533 -35.17 4.15 25.49
C MET A 533 -34.72 3.17 26.57
N SER A 534 -34.29 3.67 27.73
CA SER A 534 -33.77 2.84 28.82
C SER A 534 -34.77 2.76 29.98
N PRO A 535 -34.90 1.60 30.65
CA PRO A 535 -35.60 1.53 31.91
C PRO A 535 -34.80 2.19 33.05
N THR A 536 -33.47 2.30 32.92
CA THR A 536 -32.63 3.18 33.76
C THR A 536 -32.89 4.65 33.39
N LYS A 537 -33.02 5.53 34.39
CA LYS A 537 -33.39 6.94 34.20
C LYS A 537 -32.30 7.89 34.67
N VAL A 538 -32.24 9.06 34.06
CA VAL A 538 -31.38 10.17 34.47
C VAL A 538 -32.20 11.43 34.69
N SER A 539 -31.80 12.29 35.62
CA SER A 539 -32.43 13.60 35.80
C SER A 539 -32.13 14.55 34.64
N GLU A 540 -32.93 15.61 34.48
CA GLU A 540 -32.72 16.60 33.41
C GLU A 540 -31.37 17.31 33.52
N ASP A 541 -30.89 17.53 34.75
CA ASP A 541 -29.58 18.14 35.06
C ASP A 541 -28.42 17.15 35.03
N PHE A 542 -28.65 15.89 34.64
CA PHE A 542 -27.59 14.89 34.53
C PHE A 542 -26.61 15.23 33.40
N GLY A 543 -25.35 15.50 33.72
CA GLY A 543 -24.36 15.85 32.69
C GLY A 543 -23.09 16.47 33.24
N ILE A 544 -22.22 16.93 32.33
CA ILE A 544 -20.97 17.59 32.69
C ILE A 544 -21.21 19.09 32.88
N VAL A 545 -20.79 19.61 34.03
CA VAL A 545 -20.83 21.02 34.37
C VAL A 545 -19.44 21.52 34.76
N TYR A 546 -19.18 22.81 34.55
CA TYR A 546 -17.99 23.49 35.05
C TYR A 546 -18.38 24.39 36.22
N GLU A 547 -18.04 23.97 37.44
CA GLU A 547 -18.36 24.68 38.67
C GLU A 547 -17.09 24.77 39.54
N GLU A 548 -16.85 25.94 40.14
CA GLU A 548 -15.70 26.15 41.06
C GLU A 548 -14.32 25.84 40.44
N GLY A 549 -14.19 26.07 39.13
CA GLY A 549 -12.94 25.83 38.40
C GLY A 549 -12.69 24.36 38.04
N LYS A 550 -13.67 23.47 38.23
CA LYS A 550 -13.55 22.04 37.95
C LYS A 550 -14.71 21.52 37.11
N TYR A 551 -14.40 20.60 36.20
CA TYR A 551 -15.41 19.82 35.50
C TYR A 551 -15.91 18.68 36.39
N LYS A 552 -17.24 18.57 36.51
CA LYS A 552 -17.94 17.58 37.32
C LYS A 552 -19.06 16.91 36.52
N ILE A 553 -19.33 15.63 36.75
CA ILE A 553 -20.63 15.03 36.41
C ILE A 553 -21.57 15.30 37.57
N LYS A 554 -22.73 15.88 37.28
CA LYS A 554 -23.77 16.21 38.25
C LYS A 554 -25.10 15.60 37.83
N GLY A 555 -26.01 15.40 38.78
CA GLY A 555 -27.39 14.96 38.56
C GLY A 555 -27.70 13.62 39.21
N GLN A 556 -28.83 13.01 38.85
CA GLN A 556 -29.29 11.73 39.41
C GLN A 556 -29.32 10.64 38.34
N LEU A 557 -28.83 9.44 38.69
CA LEU A 557 -28.92 8.21 37.90
C LEU A 557 -29.72 7.17 38.68
N ILE A 558 -30.77 6.61 38.09
CA ILE A 558 -31.69 5.66 38.73
C ILE A 558 -31.69 4.34 37.96
N PHE A 559 -31.03 3.33 38.50
CA PHE A 559 -31.03 1.99 37.90
C PHE A 559 -32.41 1.33 38.01
N ALA A 560 -32.83 0.64 36.96
CA ALA A 560 -34.02 -0.20 37.01
C ALA A 560 -33.82 -1.39 37.98
N SER A 561 -34.92 -1.94 38.52
CA SER A 561 -34.90 -3.00 39.55
C SER A 561 -34.21 -4.32 39.17
N GLY A 562 -33.72 -4.47 37.94
CA GLY A 562 -32.94 -5.62 37.47
C GLY A 562 -31.68 -5.26 36.67
N GLU A 563 -31.31 -3.98 36.60
CA GLU A 563 -30.13 -3.52 35.85
C GLU A 563 -29.06 -3.04 36.82
N SER A 564 -27.88 -3.68 36.82
CA SER A 564 -26.72 -3.22 37.60
C SER A 564 -25.71 -2.45 36.75
N ASN A 565 -25.99 -2.28 35.46
CA ASN A 565 -25.18 -1.48 34.55
C ASN A 565 -26.03 -0.73 33.53
N PHE A 566 -25.52 0.40 33.07
CA PHE A 566 -26.16 1.28 32.11
C PHE A 566 -25.07 1.88 31.24
N SER A 567 -25.12 1.61 29.94
CA SER A 567 -24.19 2.18 28.96
C SER A 567 -24.98 2.96 27.91
N PHE A 568 -24.47 4.13 27.55
CA PHE A 568 -25.06 4.95 26.51
C PHE A 568 -23.99 5.62 25.65
N TYR A 569 -24.34 5.94 24.40
CA TYR A 569 -23.45 6.62 23.48
C TYR A 569 -23.22 8.07 23.89
N THR A 570 -21.97 8.49 23.92
CA THR A 570 -21.53 9.85 24.30
C THR A 570 -20.73 10.51 23.17
N ASN A 571 -20.48 11.82 23.28
CA ASN A 571 -19.71 12.56 22.27
C ASN A 571 -18.22 12.18 22.35
N SER A 572 -17.51 12.27 21.22
CA SER A 572 -16.09 11.91 21.14
C SER A 572 -15.16 12.82 21.97
N GLY A 573 -15.57 14.06 22.25
CA GLY A 573 -14.87 14.98 23.15
C GLY A 573 -14.83 14.51 24.61
N ILE A 574 -15.57 13.46 24.97
CA ILE A 574 -15.51 12.87 26.31
C ILE A 574 -14.13 12.24 26.61
N ILE A 575 -13.36 11.86 25.58
CA ILE A 575 -12.06 11.20 25.71
C ILE A 575 -11.06 12.05 26.49
N ASP A 576 -11.22 13.37 26.48
CA ASP A 576 -10.37 14.28 27.21
C ASP A 576 -10.48 14.10 28.74
N PHE A 577 -11.61 13.55 29.22
CA PHE A 577 -11.90 13.40 30.65
C PHE A 577 -11.57 12.02 31.24
N PHE A 578 -11.43 11.00 30.39
CA PHE A 578 -11.32 9.58 30.81
C PHE A 578 -10.14 8.87 30.12
N GLU A 579 -9.76 7.70 30.63
CA GLU A 579 -8.87 6.75 29.98
C GLU A 579 -9.69 5.56 29.49
N ASP A 580 -9.36 5.06 28.30
CA ASP A 580 -10.09 3.96 27.69
C ASP A 580 -10.03 2.69 28.55
N ASN A 581 -11.19 2.05 28.71
CA ASN A 581 -11.41 0.85 29.51
C ASN A 581 -10.97 0.94 30.99
N THR A 582 -10.73 2.15 31.49
CA THR A 582 -10.36 2.38 32.89
C THR A 582 -11.63 2.53 33.73
N GLU A 583 -11.66 1.83 34.87
CA GLU A 583 -12.76 1.87 35.82
C GLU A 583 -12.50 2.91 36.90
N TYR A 584 -13.46 3.81 37.09
CA TYR A 584 -13.39 4.91 38.04
C TYR A 584 -14.45 4.77 39.12
N ASP A 585 -14.06 4.82 40.39
CA ASP A 585 -14.99 4.87 41.51
C ASP A 585 -15.61 6.26 41.64
N ILE A 586 -16.94 6.31 41.63
CA ILE A 586 -17.74 7.50 41.87
C ILE A 586 -18.14 7.51 43.33
N SER A 587 -17.67 8.52 44.07
CA SER A 587 -18.09 8.74 45.45
C SER A 587 -19.54 9.21 45.49
N THR A 588 -20.43 8.36 45.99
CA THR A 588 -21.86 8.70 46.21
C THR A 588 -22.23 8.43 47.66
N ASN A 589 -23.31 9.04 48.15
CA ASN A 589 -23.81 8.78 49.50
C ASN A 589 -24.64 7.48 49.56
N GLU A 590 -24.96 6.90 48.40
CA GLU A 590 -25.93 5.80 48.23
C GLU A 590 -25.30 4.44 47.86
N GLY A 591 -23.96 4.33 47.81
CA GLY A 591 -23.23 3.07 47.59
C GLY A 591 -22.04 3.18 46.64
N SER A 592 -21.47 2.05 46.21
CA SER A 592 -20.40 2.03 45.19
C SER A 592 -21.00 2.15 43.80
N LEU A 593 -20.76 3.29 43.15
CA LEU A 593 -21.05 3.52 41.74
C LEU A 593 -19.72 3.62 40.99
N LYS A 594 -19.64 3.04 39.81
CA LYS A 594 -18.44 3.07 38.96
C LYS A 594 -18.77 3.60 37.58
N ALA A 595 -17.82 4.27 36.96
CA ALA A 595 -17.87 4.65 35.55
C ALA A 595 -16.74 3.98 34.76
N VAL A 596 -17.05 3.48 33.57
CA VAL A 596 -16.09 2.93 32.62
C VAL A 596 -16.32 3.59 31.27
N TYR A 597 -15.28 4.23 30.74
CA TYR A 597 -15.31 4.76 29.39
C TYR A 597 -14.85 3.67 28.41
N HIS A 598 -15.60 3.47 27.33
CA HIS A 598 -15.24 2.57 26.25
C HIS A 598 -15.12 3.32 24.93
N HIS A 599 -13.93 3.22 24.33
CA HIS A 599 -13.62 3.74 23.01
C HIS A 599 -13.85 2.64 21.94
N ASN A 600 -15.02 2.63 21.30
CA ASN A 600 -15.32 1.69 20.22
C ASN A 600 -15.06 2.32 18.84
N ASN A 601 -14.13 1.75 18.08
CA ASN A 601 -13.82 2.04 16.67
C ASN A 601 -13.81 3.54 16.29
N GLY A 602 -13.01 4.33 17.01
CA GLY A 602 -12.63 5.70 16.62
C GLY A 602 -13.62 6.81 16.95
N PHE A 603 -14.94 6.56 16.97
CA PHE A 603 -15.93 7.64 17.13
C PHE A 603 -17.23 7.28 17.89
N MET A 604 -17.60 6.01 18.03
CA MET A 604 -18.70 5.63 18.95
C MET A 604 -18.13 5.40 20.35
N CYS A 605 -18.17 6.46 21.14
CA CYS A 605 -17.81 6.44 22.54
C CYS A 605 -19.02 6.00 23.38
N SER A 606 -18.81 5.17 24.40
CA SER A 606 -19.85 4.92 25.40
C SER A 606 -19.30 5.10 26.80
N LEU A 607 -20.12 5.65 27.69
CA LEU A 607 -19.83 5.71 29.11
C LEU A 607 -20.78 4.76 29.83
N GLU A 608 -20.22 3.71 30.43
CA GLU A 608 -20.93 2.73 31.24
C GLU A 608 -20.90 3.13 32.70
N PHE A 609 -22.05 3.16 33.36
CA PHE A 609 -22.18 3.24 34.80
C PHE A 609 -22.53 1.86 35.38
N ARG A 610 -21.82 1.43 36.41
CA ARG A 610 -22.05 0.15 37.11
C ARG A 610 -22.39 0.41 38.57
N GLY A 611 -23.55 -0.04 39.01
CA GLY A 611 -24.09 0.21 40.33
C GLY A 611 -24.99 -0.93 40.83
N THR A 612 -25.76 -0.64 41.86
CA THR A 612 -26.72 -1.60 42.44
C THR A 612 -28.09 -1.43 41.78
N ALA A 613 -28.68 -2.54 41.32
CA ALA A 613 -29.99 -2.53 40.68
C ALA A 613 -31.07 -1.89 41.57
N GLY A 614 -31.98 -1.13 40.97
CA GLY A 614 -33.06 -0.43 41.67
C GLY A 614 -32.62 0.76 42.54
N THR A 615 -31.34 1.15 42.50
CA THR A 615 -30.79 2.22 43.34
C THR A 615 -30.73 3.55 42.57
N ALA A 616 -31.08 4.64 43.26
CA ALA A 616 -30.89 6.01 42.79
C ALA A 616 -29.60 6.59 43.38
N TYR A 617 -28.72 7.08 42.52
CA TYR A 617 -27.46 7.70 42.86
C TYR A 617 -27.52 9.20 42.58
N ASN A 618 -27.24 10.02 43.60
CA ASN A 618 -27.03 11.45 43.40
C ASN A 618 -25.54 11.69 43.17
N ILE A 619 -25.19 12.16 41.97
CA ILE A 619 -23.82 12.31 41.52
C ILE A 619 -23.44 13.79 41.61
N ASP A 620 -22.31 14.05 42.27
CA ASP A 620 -21.54 15.30 42.19
C ASP A 620 -20.06 14.91 42.18
N TRP A 621 -19.58 14.51 41.00
CA TRP A 621 -18.30 13.83 40.85
C TRP A 621 -17.34 14.65 39.99
N ILE A 622 -16.21 15.04 40.59
CA ILE A 622 -15.11 15.69 39.87
C ILE A 622 -14.51 14.69 38.88
N LEU A 623 -14.43 15.08 37.61
CA LEU A 623 -13.92 14.23 36.55
C LEU A 623 -12.43 13.86 36.76
N PRO A 624 -12.00 12.64 36.37
CA PRO A 624 -10.63 12.16 36.59
C PRO A 624 -9.55 13.05 35.99
N LYS A 625 -9.81 13.56 34.78
CA LYS A 625 -8.96 14.55 34.11
C LYS A 625 -9.67 15.90 34.08
N GLN A 626 -8.88 16.97 34.13
CA GLN A 626 -9.33 18.35 33.99
C GLN A 626 -8.63 18.92 32.76
N ILE A 627 -9.33 19.77 32.01
CA ILE A 627 -8.88 20.35 30.73
C ILE A 627 -8.65 21.85 30.83
#